data_AF-A0A4Q3HE90-F1
#
_entry.id   AF-A0A4Q3HE90-F1
#
_cell.length_a   1.000
_cell.length_b   1.000
_cell.length_c   1.000
_cell.angle_alpha   90.00
_cell.angle_beta   90.00
_cell.angle_gamma   90.00
#
_symmetry.space_group_name_H-M   'P 1'
#
loop_
_entity.id
_entity.type
_entity.pdbx_description
1 polymer ?
#
loop_
_entity_poly.entity_id
_entity_poly.type
_entity_poly.pdbx_seq_one_letter_code
_entity_poly.pdbx_strand_id
1 'polypeptide(L)'
;MESATRAKRQGWLRPFVRLRRDREGAAALEFAILAVPFMLLMFATFETFFAFAGEQLMSNAVDTMARKIRTGEITFGQGKPTDVTEAEFRQLFCAEISILSMCSQTEANSPSKLYLDVRQFASFADMPREVPKVSTAEFADLDTSGFAFSPGGASTKNVLRAYYRWQIMTDLMRPYITNIRPANKPIPTDFLIVQTAAFENEDYDE
;
A
#
# COMPACT_ATOMS: atom_id res chain seq x y z
N MET A 1 -50.82 -72.28 -19.21
CA MET A 1 -50.92 -70.84 -19.55
C MET A 1 -50.03 -70.10 -18.56
N GLU A 2 -48.76 -69.89 -18.91
CA GLU A 2 -48.27 -68.68 -19.62
C GLU A 2 -48.36 -67.44 -18.69
N SER A 3 -47.31 -66.68 -18.37
CA SER A 3 -46.05 -66.46 -19.07
C SER A 3 -44.99 -65.88 -18.12
N ALA A 4 -43.73 -66.11 -18.47
CA ALA A 4 -42.54 -65.81 -17.71
C ALA A 4 -42.20 -64.31 -17.53
N THR A 5 -41.55 -64.06 -16.40
CA THR A 5 -40.80 -62.88 -15.96
C THR A 5 -39.80 -62.39 -17.02
N ARG A 6 -39.82 -61.10 -17.39
CA ARG A 6 -38.70 -60.46 -18.10
C ARG A 6 -38.40 -59.07 -17.53
N ALA A 7 -37.43 -59.04 -16.62
CA ALA A 7 -36.90 -57.82 -16.02
C ALA A 7 -36.17 -56.97 -17.07
N LYS A 8 -36.67 -55.77 -17.37
CA LYS A 8 -36.00 -54.78 -18.23
C LYS A 8 -35.10 -53.86 -17.39
N ARG A 9 -34.05 -54.43 -16.77
CA ARG A 9 -32.96 -53.67 -16.14
C ARG A 9 -31.96 -53.21 -17.22
N GLN A 10 -32.35 -52.25 -18.05
CA GLN A 10 -31.41 -51.69 -19.04
C GLN A 10 -31.76 -50.22 -19.31
N GLY A 11 -31.27 -49.33 -18.45
CA GLY A 11 -31.50 -47.90 -18.64
C GLY A 11 -30.69 -46.98 -17.73
N TRP A 12 -30.36 -47.42 -16.52
CA TRP A 12 -29.80 -46.52 -15.51
C TRP A 12 -28.27 -46.31 -15.59
N LEU A 13 -27.52 -47.23 -16.22
CA LEU A 13 -26.06 -47.14 -16.33
C LEU A 13 -25.55 -46.48 -17.63
N ARG A 14 -26.44 -46.18 -18.58
CA ARG A 14 -26.09 -45.55 -19.87
C ARG A 14 -25.54 -44.11 -19.77
N PRO A 15 -26.01 -43.22 -18.88
CA PRO A 15 -25.46 -41.86 -18.81
C PRO A 15 -24.02 -41.83 -18.26
N PHE A 16 -23.69 -42.71 -17.31
CA PHE A 16 -22.34 -42.79 -16.72
C PHE A 16 -21.26 -43.29 -17.69
N VAL A 17 -21.62 -44.18 -18.62
CA VAL A 17 -20.69 -44.64 -19.68
C VAL A 17 -20.45 -43.56 -20.74
N ARG A 18 -21.41 -42.64 -20.95
CA ARG A 18 -21.23 -41.47 -21.82
C ARG A 18 -20.33 -40.40 -21.18
N LEU A 19 -20.55 -40.08 -19.90
CA LEU A 19 -19.65 -39.17 -19.16
C LEU A 19 -18.20 -39.64 -19.14
N ARG A 20 -17.95 -40.96 -19.07
CA ARG A 20 -16.60 -41.53 -19.07
C ARG A 20 -15.92 -41.55 -20.45
N ARG A 21 -16.66 -41.23 -21.52
CA ARG A 21 -16.18 -41.24 -22.91
C ARG A 21 -16.04 -39.82 -23.48
N ASP A 22 -16.52 -38.80 -22.77
CA ASP A 22 -16.34 -37.39 -23.10
C ASP A 22 -14.91 -36.93 -22.76
N ARG A 23 -14.00 -37.15 -23.73
CA ARG A 23 -12.62 -36.64 -23.68
C ARG A 23 -12.55 -35.11 -23.70
N GLU A 24 -13.57 -34.46 -24.26
CA GLU A 24 -13.67 -32.99 -24.30
C GLU A 24 -13.83 -32.38 -22.90
N GLY A 25 -14.60 -33.03 -22.01
CA GLY A 25 -14.72 -32.59 -20.61
C GLY A 25 -13.45 -32.83 -19.79
N ALA A 26 -12.72 -33.92 -20.05
CA ALA A 26 -11.43 -34.19 -19.43
C ALA A 26 -10.36 -33.18 -19.89
N ALA A 27 -10.30 -32.85 -21.18
CA ALA A 27 -9.41 -31.82 -21.71
C ALA A 27 -9.72 -30.43 -21.12
N ALA A 28 -11.00 -30.06 -21.02
CA ALA A 28 -11.40 -28.80 -20.39
C ALA A 28 -10.94 -28.71 -18.92
N LEU A 29 -10.99 -29.81 -18.18
CA LEU A 29 -10.52 -29.89 -16.80
C LEU A 29 -8.98 -29.78 -16.70
N GLU A 30 -8.25 -30.43 -17.61
CA GLU A 30 -6.77 -30.33 -17.68
C GLU A 30 -6.33 -28.88 -17.92
N PHE A 31 -7.00 -28.15 -18.83
CA PHE A 31 -6.73 -26.73 -19.05
C PHE A 31 -7.14 -25.85 -17.87
N ALA A 32 -8.25 -26.15 -17.19
CA ALA A 32 -8.67 -25.40 -16.01
C ALA A 32 -7.66 -25.53 -14.85
N ILE A 33 -7.06 -26.70 -14.67
CA ILE A 33 -6.03 -26.93 -13.64
C ILE A 33 -4.77 -26.11 -13.93
N LEU A 34 -4.40 -25.90 -15.20
CA LEU A 34 -3.27 -25.07 -15.59
C LEU A 34 -3.59 -23.57 -15.58
N ALA A 35 -4.84 -23.19 -15.82
CA ALA A 35 -5.27 -21.80 -15.80
C ALA A 35 -5.17 -21.18 -14.40
N VAL A 36 -5.48 -21.94 -13.34
CA VAL A 36 -5.42 -21.44 -11.95
C VAL A 36 -4.03 -20.93 -11.55
N PRO A 37 -2.93 -21.72 -11.64
CA PRO A 37 -1.60 -21.25 -11.29
C PRO A 37 -1.11 -20.12 -12.22
N PHE A 38 -1.49 -20.14 -13.50
CA PHE A 38 -1.17 -19.05 -14.42
C PHE A 38 -1.82 -17.73 -13.98
N MET A 39 -3.11 -17.75 -13.63
CA MET A 39 -3.82 -16.56 -13.15
C MET A 39 -3.21 -16.03 -11.84
N LEU A 40 -2.78 -16.92 -10.93
CA LEU A 40 -2.09 -16.51 -9.71
C LEU A 40 -0.78 -15.76 -10.00
N LEU A 41 0.05 -16.28 -10.92
CA LEU A 41 1.29 -15.62 -11.32
C LEU A 41 1.03 -14.27 -12.01
N MET A 42 -0.02 -14.19 -12.84
CA MET A 42 -0.41 -12.95 -13.50
C MET A 42 -0.85 -11.90 -12.47
N PHE A 43 -1.70 -12.26 -11.49
CA PHE A 43 -2.11 -11.33 -10.43
C PHE A 43 -0.95 -10.90 -9.54
N ALA A 44 -0.04 -11.81 -9.19
CA ALA A 44 1.17 -11.48 -8.45
C ALA A 44 2.05 -10.46 -9.22
N THR A 45 2.15 -10.60 -10.53
CA THR A 45 2.90 -9.66 -11.39
C THR A 45 2.24 -8.28 -11.39
N PHE A 46 0.92 -8.22 -11.55
CA PHE A 46 0.19 -6.95 -11.51
C PHE A 46 0.25 -6.28 -10.13
N GLU A 47 0.11 -7.04 -9.05
CA GLU A 47 0.22 -6.51 -7.70
C GLU A 47 1.61 -5.90 -7.44
N THR A 48 2.67 -6.59 -7.85
CA THR A 48 4.05 -6.10 -7.76
C THR A 48 4.22 -4.80 -8.57
N PHE A 49 3.67 -4.76 -9.78
CA PHE A 49 3.69 -3.56 -10.63
C PHE A 49 3.01 -2.37 -9.95
N PHE A 50 1.81 -2.55 -9.40
CA PHE A 50 1.08 -1.46 -8.73
C PHE A 50 1.76 -1.02 -7.43
N ALA A 51 2.32 -1.95 -6.65
CA ALA A 51 3.07 -1.61 -5.45
C ALA A 51 4.29 -0.74 -5.78
N PHE A 52 5.07 -1.13 -6.80
CA PHE A 52 6.23 -0.35 -7.26
C PHE A 52 5.82 1.01 -7.83
N ALA A 53 4.73 1.07 -8.61
CA ALA A 53 4.19 2.33 -9.10
C ALA A 53 3.78 3.27 -7.96
N GLY A 54 3.15 2.74 -6.91
CA GLY A 54 2.81 3.49 -5.70
C GLY A 54 4.03 3.98 -4.92
N GLU A 55 5.09 3.17 -4.84
CA GLU A 55 6.36 3.56 -4.24
C GLU A 55 7.02 4.71 -5.01
N GLN A 56 7.06 4.62 -6.35
CA GLN A 56 7.64 5.69 -7.18
C GLN A 56 6.84 7.00 -7.07
N LEU A 57 5.50 6.92 -7.03
CA LEU A 57 4.66 8.09 -6.81
C LEU A 57 4.92 8.72 -5.44
N MET A 58 5.06 7.91 -4.40
CA MET A 58 5.40 8.39 -3.06
C MET A 58 6.77 9.07 -3.03
N SER A 59 7.78 8.50 -3.70
CA SER A 59 9.12 9.10 -3.81
C SER A 59 9.04 10.46 -4.50
N ASN A 60 8.38 10.54 -5.65
CA ASN A 60 8.22 11.79 -6.39
C ASN A 60 7.44 12.85 -5.59
N ALA A 61 6.40 12.44 -4.86
CA ALA A 61 5.61 13.32 -4.00
C ALA A 61 6.45 13.86 -2.84
N VAL A 62 7.22 13.01 -2.15
CA VAL A 62 8.13 13.43 -1.09
C VAL A 62 9.17 14.41 -1.62
N ASP A 63 9.81 14.14 -2.76
CA ASP A 63 10.80 15.04 -3.35
C ASP A 63 10.20 16.40 -3.75
N THR A 64 9.01 16.38 -4.34
CA THR A 64 8.30 17.60 -4.75
C THR A 64 7.91 18.44 -3.55
N MET A 65 7.32 17.82 -2.52
CA MET A 65 6.89 18.52 -1.31
C MET A 65 8.08 18.98 -0.46
N ALA A 66 9.14 18.18 -0.37
CA ALA A 66 10.40 18.58 0.25
C ALA A 66 10.98 19.82 -0.44
N ARG A 67 10.98 19.85 -1.79
CA ARG A 67 11.44 21.03 -2.53
C ARG A 67 10.62 22.27 -2.22
N LYS A 68 9.29 22.17 -2.15
CA LYS A 68 8.40 23.30 -1.82
C LYS A 68 8.68 23.86 -0.42
N ILE A 69 8.92 23.00 0.57
CA ILE A 69 9.34 23.44 1.91
C ILE A 69 10.73 24.10 1.86
N ARG A 70 11.65 23.47 1.15
CA ARG A 70 13.05 23.89 1.03
C ARG A 70 13.19 25.29 0.43
N THR A 71 12.36 25.64 -0.56
CA THR A 71 12.37 26.95 -1.24
C THR A 71 11.47 28.00 -0.58
N GLY A 72 10.73 27.64 0.48
CA GLY A 72 9.79 28.55 1.14
C GLY A 72 8.46 28.76 0.39
N GLU A 73 8.18 27.99 -0.67
CA GLU A 73 6.84 27.95 -1.30
C GLU A 73 5.77 27.42 -0.34
N ILE A 74 6.19 26.60 0.63
CA ILE A 74 5.38 26.13 1.76
C ILE A 74 6.12 26.45 3.05
N THR A 75 5.50 27.23 3.92
CA THR A 75 6.00 27.55 5.27
C THR A 75 4.97 27.16 6.34
N PHE A 76 5.34 27.27 7.62
CA PHE A 76 4.43 27.00 8.73
C PHE A 76 4.73 27.94 9.90
N GLY A 77 3.71 28.68 10.35
CA GLY A 77 3.79 29.49 11.57
C GLY A 77 4.77 30.66 11.50
N GLN A 78 5.04 31.18 10.29
CA GLN A 78 5.96 32.30 10.06
C GLN A 78 5.22 33.62 9.74
N GLY A 79 3.89 33.59 9.64
CA GLY A 79 3.08 34.74 9.25
C GLY A 79 3.22 35.10 7.77
N LYS A 80 3.75 34.19 6.95
CA LYS A 80 3.93 34.39 5.50
C LYS A 80 2.66 33.95 4.74
N PRO A 81 2.38 34.51 3.55
CA PRO A 81 1.26 34.06 2.70
C PRO A 81 1.38 32.60 2.26
N THR A 82 2.58 32.03 2.31
CA THR A 82 2.91 30.65 2.01
C THR A 82 2.73 29.71 3.20
N ASP A 83 2.26 30.21 4.36
CA ASP A 83 1.97 29.38 5.52
C ASP A 83 0.81 28.43 5.23
N VAL A 84 1.04 27.14 5.46
CA VAL A 84 0.03 26.10 5.34
C VAL A 84 -0.14 25.39 6.68
N THR A 85 -1.36 25.01 7.01
CA THR A 85 -1.65 24.13 8.14
C THR A 85 -1.26 22.67 7.83
N GLU A 86 -1.17 21.81 8.85
CA GLU A 86 -0.93 20.38 8.64
C GLU A 86 -1.98 19.74 7.73
N ALA A 87 -3.25 20.12 7.88
CA ALA A 87 -4.35 19.60 7.07
C ALA A 87 -4.22 20.02 5.59
N GLU A 88 -3.84 21.27 5.33
CA GLU A 88 -3.58 21.77 3.97
C GLU A 88 -2.35 21.11 3.36
N PHE A 89 -1.27 20.96 4.12
CA PHE A 89 -0.08 20.23 3.67
C PHE A 89 -0.43 18.79 3.24
N ARG A 90 -1.25 18.12 4.05
CA ARG A 90 -1.73 16.77 3.75
C ARG A 90 -2.59 16.72 2.49
N GLN A 91 -3.44 17.72 2.24
CA GLN A 91 -4.21 17.83 1.00
C GLN A 91 -3.29 18.02 -0.21
N LEU A 92 -2.28 18.89 -0.11
CA LEU A 92 -1.29 19.09 -1.17
C LEU A 92 -0.52 17.80 -1.45
N PHE A 93 -0.08 17.09 -0.41
CA PHE A 93 0.59 15.81 -0.55
C PHE A 93 -0.31 14.77 -1.24
N CYS A 94 -1.58 14.70 -0.83
CA CYS A 94 -2.56 13.80 -1.44
C CYS A 94 -2.84 14.11 -2.92
N ALA A 95 -2.73 15.38 -3.34
CA ALA A 95 -2.85 15.76 -4.73
C ALA A 95 -1.72 15.15 -5.59
N GLU A 96 -0.49 15.11 -5.07
CA GLU A 96 0.68 14.52 -5.77
C GLU A 96 0.51 13.01 -6.00
N ILE A 97 -0.14 12.29 -5.07
CA ILE A 97 -0.36 10.83 -5.16
C ILE A 97 -1.77 10.44 -5.63
N SER A 98 -2.53 11.39 -6.18
CA SER A 98 -3.92 11.19 -6.60
C SER A 98 -4.08 10.21 -7.77
N ILE A 99 -3.03 10.00 -8.57
CA ILE A 99 -3.04 9.15 -9.78
C ILE A 99 -3.48 7.71 -9.47
N LEU A 100 -3.03 7.15 -8.35
CA LEU A 100 -3.43 5.80 -7.90
C LEU A 100 -4.56 5.81 -6.87
N SER A 101 -5.24 6.95 -6.69
CA SER A 101 -6.30 7.14 -5.68
C SER A 101 -5.86 6.68 -4.27
N MET A 102 -4.59 6.94 -3.93
CA MET A 102 -3.99 6.50 -2.67
C MET A 102 -4.53 7.27 -1.46
N CYS A 103 -5.07 8.47 -1.66
CA CYS A 103 -5.76 9.23 -0.62
C CYS A 103 -7.29 9.17 -0.79
N SER A 104 -7.98 8.99 0.34
CA SER A 104 -9.41 9.23 0.43
C SER A 104 -9.71 10.74 0.52
N GLN A 105 -10.92 11.18 0.15
CA GLN A 105 -11.32 12.58 0.31
C GLN A 105 -11.28 13.05 1.78
N THR A 106 -11.43 12.12 2.72
CA THR A 106 -11.41 12.40 4.15
C THR A 106 -10.02 12.31 4.77
N GLU A 107 -9.00 11.85 4.02
CA GLU A 107 -7.65 11.59 4.55
C GLU A 107 -7.02 12.83 5.18
N ALA A 108 -7.37 14.02 4.67
CA ALA A 108 -6.92 15.31 5.18
C ALA A 108 -7.30 15.55 6.65
N ASN A 109 -8.50 15.12 7.05
CA ASN A 109 -9.07 15.37 8.38
C ASN A 109 -9.06 14.11 9.27
N SER A 110 -9.10 12.94 8.64
CA SER A 110 -9.15 11.63 9.30
C SER A 110 -8.10 10.71 8.66
N PRO A 111 -6.84 10.80 9.09
CA PRO A 111 -5.76 9.99 8.52
C PRO A 111 -5.98 8.51 8.81
N SER A 112 -5.82 7.67 7.77
CA SER A 112 -6.12 6.24 7.86
C SER A 112 -5.03 5.35 7.28
N LYS A 113 -4.35 5.80 6.21
CA LYS A 113 -3.32 5.05 5.50
C LYS A 113 -2.03 5.83 5.33
N LEU A 114 -2.13 7.17 5.22
CA LEU A 114 -1.00 8.06 5.05
C LEU A 114 -0.59 8.70 6.38
N TYR A 115 0.67 8.55 6.75
CA TYR A 115 1.27 9.19 7.90
C TYR A 115 2.45 10.03 7.45
N LEU A 116 2.44 11.31 7.82
CA LEU A 116 3.46 12.28 7.46
C LEU A 116 4.11 12.77 8.75
N ASP A 117 5.43 12.88 8.74
CA ASP A 117 6.22 13.50 9.80
C ASP A 117 7.15 14.53 9.16
N VAL A 118 6.95 15.80 9.49
CA VAL A 118 7.69 16.93 8.93
C VAL A 118 8.24 17.75 10.07
N ARG A 119 9.54 17.67 10.32
CA ARG A 119 10.15 18.31 11.48
C ARG A 119 11.52 18.86 11.19
N GLN A 120 11.87 19.92 11.91
CA GLN A 120 13.23 20.45 11.97
C GLN A 120 14.07 19.76 13.06
N PHE A 121 15.38 19.72 12.84
CA PHE A 121 16.38 19.20 13.76
C PHE A 121 17.59 20.15 13.83
N ALA A 122 18.33 20.11 14.93
CA ALA A 122 19.54 20.90 15.10
C ALA A 122 20.66 20.46 14.12
N SER A 123 20.76 19.16 13.88
CA SER A 123 21.70 18.58 12.92
C SER A 123 21.10 17.40 12.14
N PHE A 124 21.68 17.07 10.99
CA PHE A 124 21.34 15.85 10.25
C PHE A 124 21.63 14.57 11.04
N ALA A 125 22.54 14.62 12.02
CA ALA A 125 22.87 13.46 12.84
C ALA A 125 21.76 13.10 13.85
N ASP A 126 20.93 14.08 14.23
CA ASP A 126 19.81 13.93 15.17
C ASP A 126 18.55 13.38 14.51
N MET A 127 18.52 13.35 13.17
CA MET A 127 17.38 12.87 12.42
C MET A 127 17.23 11.34 12.58
N PRO A 128 16.01 10.82 12.88
CA PRO A 128 15.83 9.39 13.02
C PRO A 128 16.07 8.66 11.70
N ARG A 129 16.96 7.66 11.73
CA ARG A 129 17.34 6.84 10.56
C ARG A 129 16.40 5.65 10.34
N GLU A 130 15.77 5.19 11.41
CA GLU A 130 14.94 3.99 11.40
C GLU A 130 13.44 4.33 11.34
N VAL A 131 12.66 3.38 10.82
CA VAL A 131 11.20 3.42 10.90
C VAL A 131 10.79 3.29 12.38
N PRO A 132 10.04 4.24 12.94
CA PRO A 132 9.62 4.18 14.33
C PRO A 132 8.56 3.08 14.52
N LYS A 133 8.89 2.10 15.37
CA LYS A 133 8.02 0.95 15.66
C LYS A 133 7.63 0.95 17.13
N VAL A 134 6.40 0.51 17.44
CA VAL A 134 5.88 0.45 18.83
C VAL A 134 6.62 -0.55 19.72
N SER A 135 7.40 -1.46 19.12
CA SER A 135 8.27 -2.40 19.83
C SER A 135 9.37 -2.92 18.92
N THR A 136 10.30 -3.70 19.48
CA THR A 136 11.38 -4.36 18.74
C THR A 136 10.93 -5.65 18.03
N ALA A 137 9.64 -5.99 18.07
CA ALA A 137 9.13 -7.15 17.35
C ALA A 137 9.27 -6.94 15.84
N GLU A 138 9.59 -8.02 15.11
CA GLU A 138 9.86 -7.99 13.67
C GLU A 138 8.76 -7.26 12.87
N PHE A 139 7.50 -7.57 13.18
CA PHE A 139 6.30 -7.01 12.56
C PHE A 139 5.59 -5.96 13.43
N ALA A 140 6.29 -5.29 14.35
CA ALA A 140 5.68 -4.25 15.19
C ALA A 140 5.07 -3.12 14.33
N ASP A 141 3.95 -2.58 14.78
CA ASP A 141 3.27 -1.49 14.06
C ASP A 141 4.06 -0.17 14.10
N LEU A 142 3.83 0.63 13.07
CA LEU A 142 3.53 2.06 13.13
C LEU A 142 3.63 2.85 14.45
N ASP A 143 4.78 3.32 14.97
CA ASP A 143 4.74 4.29 16.09
C ASP A 143 4.64 5.73 15.57
N THR A 144 3.44 6.29 15.68
CA THR A 144 3.13 7.66 15.23
C THR A 144 3.15 8.69 16.36
N SER A 145 3.45 8.30 17.60
CA SER A 145 3.35 9.19 18.77
C SER A 145 4.30 10.39 18.70
N GLY A 146 5.44 10.23 18.03
CA GLY A 146 6.43 11.29 17.83
C GLY A 146 6.29 12.06 16.51
N PHE A 147 5.22 11.85 15.74
CA PHE A 147 5.04 12.52 14.44
C PHE A 147 4.51 13.92 14.69
N ALA A 148 5.04 14.90 13.98
CA ALA A 148 4.52 16.25 14.03
C ALA A 148 4.65 16.94 12.67
N PHE A 149 3.90 18.02 12.51
CA PHE A 149 4.07 18.97 11.43
C PHE A 149 4.61 20.29 12.00
N SER A 150 5.93 20.43 11.92
CA SER A 150 6.66 21.61 12.36
C SER A 150 7.92 21.81 11.49
N PRO A 151 7.77 22.07 10.17
CA PRO A 151 8.89 22.46 9.34
C PRO A 151 9.49 23.78 9.85
N GLY A 152 10.81 23.87 9.85
CA GLY A 152 11.53 25.09 10.22
C GLY A 152 11.54 26.14 9.11
N GLY A 153 12.06 27.32 9.44
CA GLY A 153 12.22 28.45 8.51
C GLY A 153 13.47 28.38 7.63
N ALA A 154 13.90 29.53 7.12
CA ALA A 154 15.10 29.66 6.32
C ALA A 154 16.33 29.09 7.05
N SER A 155 17.25 28.47 6.29
CA SER A 155 18.49 27.86 6.83
C SER A 155 18.32 26.79 7.93
N THR A 156 17.11 26.24 8.10
CA THR A 156 16.87 25.14 9.05
C THR A 156 16.99 23.77 8.38
N LYS A 157 17.41 22.77 9.15
CA LYS A 157 17.55 21.38 8.69
C LYS A 157 16.27 20.63 8.98
N ASN A 158 15.62 20.16 7.93
CA ASN A 158 14.31 19.53 7.97
C ASN A 158 14.36 18.09 7.48
N VAL A 159 13.41 17.30 7.94
CA VAL A 159 13.12 15.97 7.40
C VAL A 159 11.62 15.87 7.12
N LEU A 160 11.30 15.35 5.94
CA LEU A 160 9.96 14.93 5.53
C LEU A 160 9.98 13.41 5.41
N ARG A 161 9.19 12.74 6.25
CA ARG A 161 9.03 11.28 6.24
C ARG A 161 7.57 10.96 5.92
N ALA A 162 7.34 10.21 4.86
CA ALA A 162 6.04 9.72 4.47
C ALA A 162 5.98 8.21 4.62
N TYR A 163 4.96 7.74 5.32
CA TYR A 163 4.68 6.32 5.53
C TYR A 163 3.28 6.02 5.02
N TYR A 164 3.16 5.03 4.14
CA TYR A 164 1.89 4.64 3.56
C TYR A 164 1.61 3.16 3.75
N ARG A 165 0.44 2.85 4.31
CA ARG A 165 -0.04 1.47 4.51
C ARG A 165 -0.66 0.94 3.21
N TRP A 166 0.13 0.24 2.41
CA TRP A 166 -0.33 -0.43 1.19
C TRP A 166 -0.98 -1.77 1.52
N GLN A 167 -2.21 -1.99 1.07
CA GLN A 167 -2.92 -3.24 1.29
C GLN A 167 -2.65 -4.22 0.16
N ILE A 168 -2.09 -5.37 0.51
CA ILE A 168 -1.85 -6.47 -0.43
C ILE A 168 -3.18 -7.18 -0.68
N MET A 169 -3.60 -7.20 -1.95
CA MET A 169 -4.83 -7.80 -2.42
C MET A 169 -4.70 -9.31 -2.53
N THR A 170 -3.53 -9.83 -2.92
CA THR A 170 -3.33 -11.28 -3.11
C THR A 170 -2.96 -11.96 -1.80
N ASP A 171 -3.95 -12.57 -1.15
CA ASP A 171 -3.82 -13.19 0.19
C ASP A 171 -2.75 -14.30 0.25
N LEU A 172 -2.47 -14.96 -0.89
CA LEU A 172 -1.47 -16.02 -1.00
C LEU A 172 -0.03 -15.52 -0.87
N MET A 173 0.25 -14.26 -1.26
CA MET A 173 1.60 -13.66 -1.19
C MET A 173 1.83 -12.88 0.11
N ARG A 174 0.76 -12.38 0.72
CA ARG A 174 0.73 -11.60 1.96
C ARG A 174 1.67 -12.07 3.10
N PRO A 175 1.78 -13.36 3.46
CA PRO A 175 2.69 -13.79 4.53
C PRO A 175 4.18 -13.66 4.20
N TYR A 176 4.54 -13.46 2.92
CA TYR A 176 5.93 -13.39 2.47
C TYR A 176 6.44 -11.96 2.24
N ILE A 177 5.55 -10.97 2.18
CA ILE A 177 5.90 -9.59 1.75
C ILE A 177 5.47 -8.49 2.74
N THR A 178 4.79 -8.84 3.83
CA THR A 178 4.34 -7.86 4.83
C THR A 178 5.44 -7.54 5.83
N ASN A 179 5.60 -6.25 6.17
CA ASN A 179 6.66 -5.77 7.06
C ASN A 179 6.12 -5.09 8.34
N ILE A 180 4.80 -4.92 8.44
CA ILE A 180 4.11 -4.38 9.62
C ILE A 180 2.85 -5.18 9.94
N ARG A 181 2.50 -5.25 11.22
CA ARG A 181 1.24 -5.83 11.71
C ARG A 181 0.51 -4.78 12.55
N PRO A 182 -0.58 -4.20 12.04
CA PRO A 182 -1.41 -3.30 12.82
C PRO A 182 -1.89 -3.98 14.10
N ALA A 183 -1.81 -3.29 15.24
CA ALA A 183 -2.18 -3.87 16.55
C ALA A 183 -3.60 -4.47 16.58
N ASN A 184 -4.50 -3.93 15.75
CA ASN A 184 -5.90 -4.34 15.66
C ASN A 184 -6.19 -5.44 14.62
N LYS A 185 -5.19 -6.00 13.92
CA LYS A 185 -5.39 -7.05 12.92
C LYS A 185 -4.56 -8.30 13.21
N PRO A 186 -5.19 -9.49 13.36
CA PRO A 186 -4.48 -10.73 13.65
C PRO A 186 -3.68 -11.26 12.46
N ILE A 187 -3.79 -10.69 11.25
CA ILE A 187 -3.02 -11.09 10.07
C ILE A 187 -2.29 -9.86 9.55
N PRO A 188 -0.97 -9.93 9.27
CA PRO A 188 -0.28 -8.81 8.64
C PRO A 188 -0.84 -8.67 7.21
N THR A 189 -1.52 -7.56 6.92
CA THR A 189 -2.14 -7.29 5.61
C THR A 189 -1.46 -6.19 4.83
N ASP A 190 -0.56 -5.46 5.50
CA ASP A 190 -0.10 -4.17 5.06
C ASP A 190 1.42 -4.23 4.77
N PHE A 191 1.79 -3.71 3.61
CA PHE A 191 3.16 -3.38 3.27
C PHE A 191 3.35 -1.88 3.49
N LEU A 192 4.29 -1.51 4.34
CA LEU A 192 4.60 -0.11 4.62
C LEU A 192 5.56 0.41 3.55
N ILE A 193 5.06 1.30 2.70
CA ILE A 193 5.88 2.11 1.81
C ILE A 193 6.46 3.25 2.63
N VAL A 194 7.78 3.41 2.62
CA VAL A 194 8.50 4.44 3.39
C VAL A 194 9.31 5.28 2.44
N GLN A 195 9.13 6.60 2.49
CA GLN A 195 9.93 7.55 1.75
C GLN A 195 10.36 8.69 2.69
N THR A 196 11.63 9.07 2.63
CA THR A 196 12.22 10.08 3.52
C THR A 196 13.13 11.01 2.75
N ALA A 197 12.93 12.31 2.90
CA ALA A 197 13.83 13.35 2.41
C ALA A 197 14.35 14.18 3.59
N ALA A 198 15.67 14.27 3.71
CA ALA A 198 16.35 15.17 4.64
C ALA A 198 17.02 16.30 3.84
N PHE A 199 16.81 17.54 4.24
CA PHE A 199 17.25 18.71 3.50
C PHE A 199 17.49 19.91 4.41
N GLU A 200 18.23 20.89 3.92
CA GLU A 200 18.36 22.21 4.55
C GLU A 200 17.59 23.21 3.70
N ASN A 201 16.75 24.02 4.35
CA ASN A 201 15.99 25.07 3.70
C ASN A 201 16.93 26.11 3.11
N GLU A 202 16.59 26.59 1.92
CA GLU A 202 17.28 27.72 1.30
C GLU A 202 17.10 28.97 2.19
N ASP A 203 17.99 29.93 2.00
CA ASP A 203 17.83 31.26 2.56
C ASP A 203 16.86 32.05 1.68
N TYR A 204 15.57 31.78 1.86
CA TYR A 204 14.51 32.54 1.21
C TYR A 204 14.24 33.80 2.03
N ASP A 205 14.46 34.97 1.43
CA ASP A 205 14.40 36.30 2.07
C ASP A 205 13.18 36.44 3.04
N GLU A 206 13.43 37.08 4.19
CA GLU A 206 12.46 37.25 5.29
C GLU A 206 11.19 38.02 4.88
#